data_AF-A0AA38FHM7-F1
#
_entry.id   AF-A0AA38FHM7-F1
#
_cell.length_a   1.000
_cell.length_b   1.000
_cell.length_c   1.000
_cell.angle_alpha   90.00
_cell.angle_beta   90.00
_cell.angle_gamma   90.00
#
_symmetry.space_group_name_H-M   'P 1'
#
loop_
_entity.id
_entity.type
_entity.pdbx_description
1 polymer ?
#
loop_
_entity_poly.entity_id
_entity_poly.type
_entity_poly.pdbx_seq_one_letter_code
_entity_poly.pdbx_strand_id
1 'polypeptide(L)'
;MKEEAGKIMVGLYGNQSVEEGDDGVLILMSALKEEGVVAKPRDGKGSLPCIPQVVLDSKVRSYAKQSNKLENGINNENGGVGVYSASLKKQYILENDEWKEDDTPEIMDGHNFSDFIDPDILQILEDLEKEEGLRMAA
;
A
#
# COMPACT_ATOMS: atom_id res chain seq x y z
N MET A 1 18.21 -14.96 -32.26
CA MET A 1 17.69 -14.57 -30.92
C MET A 1 16.21 -14.14 -30.92
N LYS A 2 15.59 -13.74 -32.05
CA LYS A 2 14.14 -13.44 -32.11
C LYS A 2 13.24 -14.68 -32.23
N GLU A 3 13.83 -15.84 -32.52
CA GLU A 3 13.12 -17.08 -32.85
C GLU A 3 12.80 -17.94 -31.61
N GLU A 4 13.51 -17.72 -30.51
CA GLU A 4 13.31 -18.46 -29.25
C GLU A 4 12.16 -17.88 -28.40
N ALA A 5 11.90 -16.57 -28.54
CA ALA A 5 10.75 -15.91 -27.91
C ALA A 5 9.40 -16.34 -28.53
N GLY A 6 9.39 -16.73 -29.81
CA GLY A 6 8.18 -17.19 -30.50
C GLY A 6 7.66 -18.52 -29.99
N LYS A 7 8.54 -19.42 -29.52
CA LYS A 7 8.16 -20.74 -28.99
C LYS A 7 7.57 -20.70 -27.59
N ILE A 8 7.89 -19.71 -26.76
CA ILE A 8 7.36 -19.60 -25.39
C ILE A 8 5.91 -19.10 -25.41
N MET A 9 5.53 -18.26 -26.39
CA MET A 9 4.15 -17.76 -26.53
C MET A 9 3.14 -18.80 -27.04
N VAL A 10 3.60 -19.88 -27.68
CA VAL A 10 2.74 -20.97 -28.18
C VAL A 10 2.34 -21.94 -27.05
N GLY A 11 3.04 -21.94 -25.91
CA GLY A 11 2.80 -22.89 -24.81
C GLY A 11 1.64 -22.53 -23.87
N LEU A 12 1.05 -21.34 -23.96
CA LEU A 12 0.02 -20.86 -23.03
C LEU A 12 -1.40 -20.79 -23.61
N TYR A 13 -1.56 -20.98 -24.92
CA TYR A 13 -2.87 -21.04 -25.57
C TYR A 13 -2.92 -22.33 -26.39
N GLY A 14 -3.70 -23.28 -25.89
CA GLY A 14 -3.92 -24.57 -26.54
C GLY A 14 -4.42 -24.41 -27.97
N ASN A 15 -3.91 -25.28 -28.83
CA ASN A 15 -4.25 -25.49 -30.24
C ASN A 15 -5.60 -24.89 -30.67
N GLN A 16 -5.56 -23.73 -31.30
CA GLN A 16 -6.63 -23.27 -32.19
C GLN A 16 -6.29 -23.74 -33.61
N SER A 17 -6.79 -24.91 -33.97
CA SER A 17 -6.95 -25.28 -35.38
C SER A 17 -8.12 -24.49 -35.94
N VAL A 18 -7.83 -23.49 -36.77
CA VAL A 18 -8.80 -22.82 -37.62
C VAL A 18 -8.87 -23.62 -38.92
N GLU A 19 -9.92 -24.42 -39.08
CA GLU A 19 -10.26 -25.00 -40.38
C GLU A 19 -11.31 -24.07 -41.02
N GLU A 20 -10.94 -23.46 -42.14
CA GLU A 20 -11.84 -22.71 -43.01
C GLU A 20 -12.82 -23.68 -43.67
N GLY A 21 -14.08 -23.59 -43.30
CA GLY A 21 -15.18 -24.29 -43.94
C GLY A 21 -16.47 -23.55 -43.65
N ASP A 22 -17.05 -23.00 -44.72
CA ASP A 22 -18.35 -22.35 -44.73
C ASP A 22 -19.39 -23.21 -44.03
N ASP A 23 -20.14 -22.59 -43.10
CA ASP A 23 -21.53 -22.86 -42.72
C ASP A 23 -21.77 -22.39 -41.29
N GLY A 24 -22.51 -21.29 -41.17
CA GLY A 24 -22.74 -20.59 -39.91
C GLY A 24 -23.34 -21.48 -38.83
N VAL A 25 -22.57 -21.69 -37.76
CA VAL A 25 -23.10 -22.12 -36.47
C VAL A 25 -22.57 -21.16 -35.42
N LEU A 26 -23.46 -20.29 -34.96
CA LEU A 26 -23.29 -19.51 -33.75
C LEU A 26 -22.89 -20.48 -32.64
N ILE A 27 -21.63 -20.44 -32.18
CA ILE A 27 -21.29 -21.03 -30.89
C ILE A 27 -21.96 -20.14 -29.85
N LEU A 28 -23.22 -20.46 -29.57
CA LEU A 28 -23.89 -20.09 -28.34
C LEU A 28 -22.90 -20.51 -27.24
N MET A 29 -22.31 -19.55 -26.52
CA MET A 29 -21.66 -19.80 -25.24
C MET A 29 -22.76 -20.27 -24.28
N SER A 30 -23.17 -21.52 -24.44
CA SER A 30 -24.08 -22.22 -23.57
C SER A 30 -23.35 -22.46 -22.27
N ALA A 31 -23.56 -21.52 -21.36
CA ALA A 31 -23.84 -21.77 -19.95
C ALA A 31 -23.09 -22.95 -19.33
N LEU A 32 -21.79 -22.79 -19.09
CA LEU A 32 -21.20 -23.36 -17.87
C LEU A 32 -21.63 -22.46 -16.72
N LYS A 33 -22.86 -22.70 -16.25
CA LYS A 33 -23.31 -22.21 -14.96
C LYS A 33 -22.61 -23.07 -13.91
N GLU A 34 -21.35 -22.72 -13.62
CA GLU A 34 -20.79 -23.04 -12.31
C GLU A 34 -21.79 -22.52 -11.28
N GLU A 35 -22.17 -23.37 -10.32
CA GLU A 35 -23.05 -23.02 -9.20
C GLU A 35 -22.33 -22.04 -8.25
N GLY A 36 -21.96 -20.87 -8.77
CA GLY A 36 -21.49 -19.73 -8.02
C GLY A 36 -22.68 -18.87 -7.62
N VAL A 37 -22.64 -18.34 -6.39
CA VAL A 37 -23.60 -17.33 -5.95
C VAL A 37 -23.38 -16.06 -6.79
N VAL A 38 -24.22 -15.88 -7.80
CA VAL A 38 -24.23 -14.65 -8.60
C VAL A 38 -24.80 -13.54 -7.74
N ALA A 39 -23.96 -12.59 -7.34
CA ALA A 39 -24.38 -11.43 -6.57
C ALA A 39 -25.44 -10.66 -7.37
N LYS A 40 -26.63 -10.51 -6.80
CA LYS A 40 -27.66 -9.63 -7.37
C LYS A 40 -27.20 -8.18 -7.17
N PRO A 41 -27.11 -7.35 -8.22
CA PRO A 41 -26.74 -5.94 -8.08
C PRO A 41 -27.78 -5.26 -7.19
N ARG A 42 -27.36 -4.81 -6.00
CA ARG A 42 -28.26 -4.14 -5.05
C ARG A 42 -28.50 -2.68 -5.44
N ASP A 43 -27.43 -2.02 -5.87
CA ASP A 43 -27.36 -0.61 -6.20
C ASP A 43 -26.61 -0.48 -7.54
N GLY A 44 -27.04 0.41 -8.45
CA GLY A 44 -26.44 0.60 -9.79
C GLY A 44 -25.03 1.20 -9.78
N LYS A 45 -24.33 1.16 -8.64
CA LYS A 45 -22.98 1.67 -8.43
C LYS A 45 -22.04 0.47 -8.38
N GLY A 46 -21.15 0.37 -9.37
CA GLY A 46 -20.17 -0.72 -9.42
C GLY A 46 -19.16 -0.62 -8.28
N SER A 47 -19.07 -1.66 -7.45
CA SER A 47 -17.97 -1.82 -6.50
C SER A 47 -16.80 -2.47 -7.22
N LEU A 48 -16.02 -1.66 -7.96
CA LEU A 48 -14.82 -2.14 -8.63
C LEU A 48 -13.67 -2.31 -7.62
N PRO A 49 -12.81 -3.33 -7.78
CA PRO A 49 -11.59 -3.44 -7.00
C PRO A 49 -10.66 -2.24 -7.22
N CYS A 50 -10.19 -1.61 -6.14
CA CYS A 50 -9.17 -0.55 -6.21
C CYS A 50 -7.79 -1.17 -5.99
N ILE A 51 -7.10 -1.52 -7.07
CA ILE A 51 -5.73 -2.05 -7.03
C ILE A 51 -4.75 -0.90 -7.30
N PRO A 52 -3.85 -0.55 -6.36
CA PRO A 52 -2.83 0.46 -6.60
C PRO A 52 -1.88 0.05 -7.73
N GLN A 53 -1.53 0.99 -8.62
CA GLN A 53 -0.65 0.73 -9.77
C GLN A 53 0.72 0.17 -9.35
N VAL A 54 1.24 0.63 -8.20
CA VAL A 54 2.50 0.17 -7.61
C VAL A 54 2.57 -1.36 -7.47
N VAL A 55 1.43 -2.01 -7.22
CA VAL A 55 1.35 -3.48 -7.06
C VAL A 55 1.48 -4.19 -8.40
N LEU A 56 0.90 -3.64 -9.47
CA LEU A 56 1.01 -4.19 -10.83
C LEU A 56 2.46 -4.09 -11.32
N ASP A 57 3.10 -2.94 -11.11
CA ASP A 57 4.51 -2.73 -11.45
C ASP A 57 5.43 -3.63 -10.63
N SER A 58 5.12 -3.84 -9.34
CA SER A 58 5.83 -4.79 -8.49
C SER A 58 5.78 -6.22 -9.03
N LYS A 59 4.60 -6.65 -9.53
CA LYS A 59 4.44 -7.98 -10.13
C LYS A 59 5.31 -8.14 -11.39
N VAL A 60 5.36 -7.13 -12.26
CA VAL A 60 6.25 -7.13 -13.44
C VAL A 60 7.72 -7.22 -13.02
N ARG A 61 8.16 -6.43 -12.03
CA ARG A 61 9.54 -6.48 -11.50
C ARG A 61 9.91 -7.85 -10.94
N SER A 62 8.96 -8.53 -10.28
CA SER A 62 9.18 -9.88 -9.75
C SER A 62 9.44 -10.91 -10.86
N TYR A 63 8.69 -10.86 -11.97
CA TYR A 63 8.94 -11.71 -13.14
C TYR A 63 10.30 -11.41 -13.78
N ALA A 64 10.74 -10.16 -13.77
CA ALA A 64 12.06 -9.74 -14.22
C ALA A 64 13.20 -10.09 -13.23
N LYS A 65 12.90 -10.77 -12.11
CA LYS A 65 13.84 -11.13 -11.02
C LYS A 65 14.60 -9.92 -10.43
N GLN A 66 14.00 -8.73 -10.51
CA GLN A 66 14.54 -7.54 -9.86
C GLN A 66 14.03 -7.51 -8.41
N SER A 67 14.84 -7.98 -7.46
CA SER A 67 14.49 -7.97 -6.04
C SER A 67 15.19 -6.83 -5.31
N ASN A 68 14.45 -6.13 -4.45
CA ASN A 68 15.01 -5.17 -3.51
C ASN A 68 15.81 -5.87 -2.42
N LYS A 69 16.74 -5.13 -1.81
CA LYS A 69 17.43 -5.60 -0.61
C LYS A 69 16.42 -5.72 0.52
N LEU A 70 16.34 -6.90 1.13
CA LEU A 70 15.47 -7.18 2.27
C LEU A 70 16.19 -6.84 3.57
N GLU A 71 15.43 -6.51 4.60
CA GLU A 71 15.94 -6.28 5.96
C GLU A 71 16.74 -7.47 6.50
N ASN A 72 16.36 -8.70 6.14
CA ASN A 72 17.13 -9.90 6.48
C ASN A 72 18.53 -9.90 5.86
N GLY A 73 18.68 -9.41 4.63
CA GLY A 73 19.98 -9.27 3.97
C GLY A 73 20.85 -8.23 4.67
N ILE A 74 20.26 -7.07 5.02
CA ILE A 74 20.95 -6.00 5.75
C ILE A 74 21.39 -6.48 7.14
N ASN A 75 20.53 -7.22 7.83
CA ASN A 75 20.84 -7.81 9.14
C ASN A 75 22.06 -8.75 9.05
N ASN A 76 22.07 -9.68 8.10
CA ASN A 76 23.19 -10.62 7.91
C ASN A 76 24.52 -9.92 7.60
N GLU A 77 24.48 -8.81 6.85
CA GLU A 77 25.68 -8.00 6.57
C GLU A 77 26.18 -7.23 7.80
N ASN A 78 25.26 -6.78 8.66
CA ASN A 78 25.57 -5.92 9.82
C ASN A 78 25.83 -6.69 11.12
N GLY A 79 26.31 -7.95 11.02
CA GLY A 79 26.69 -8.78 12.17
C GLY A 79 25.66 -9.84 12.56
N GLY A 80 24.52 -9.92 11.88
CA GLY A 80 23.54 -10.99 12.02
C GLY A 80 22.70 -10.92 13.28
N VAL A 81 21.95 -12.00 13.50
CA VAL A 81 20.97 -12.14 14.59
C VAL A 81 21.64 -11.94 15.94
N GLY A 82 21.13 -10.98 16.72
CA GLY A 82 21.62 -10.68 18.07
C GLY A 82 22.70 -9.60 18.16
N VAL A 83 23.25 -9.14 17.03
CA VAL A 83 24.21 -8.01 16.99
C VAL A 83 23.57 -6.78 16.35
N TYR A 84 22.88 -6.94 15.23
CA TYR A 84 22.23 -5.82 14.54
C TYR A 84 20.93 -5.41 15.26
N SER A 85 20.83 -4.13 15.61
CA SER A 85 19.60 -3.50 16.08
C SER A 85 19.03 -2.60 14.98
N ALA A 86 17.86 -2.97 14.45
CA ALA A 86 17.20 -2.18 13.43
C ALA A 86 16.47 -0.98 14.06
N SER A 87 16.79 0.24 13.63
CA SER A 87 16.01 1.43 14.02
C SER A 87 14.59 1.31 13.44
N LEU A 88 13.59 1.50 14.30
CA LEU A 88 12.18 1.55 13.92
C LEU A 88 11.82 2.88 13.24
N LYS A 89 12.55 3.96 13.57
CA LYS A 89 12.30 5.32 13.08
C LYS A 89 12.76 5.52 11.62
N LYS A 90 13.63 4.65 11.09
CA LYS A 90 14.30 4.81 9.79
C LYS A 90 13.37 4.95 8.57
N GLN A 91 12.18 4.33 8.62
CA GLN A 91 11.21 4.34 7.50
C GLN A 91 10.05 5.32 7.71
N TYR A 92 10.13 6.20 8.71
CA TYR A 92 9.08 7.19 8.93
C TYR A 92 9.05 8.19 7.78
N ILE A 93 7.84 8.61 7.40
CA ILE A 93 7.61 9.65 6.39
C ILE A 93 7.26 10.92 7.17
N LEU A 94 8.24 11.81 7.28
CA LEU A 94 8.12 13.11 7.94
C LEU A 94 8.37 14.22 6.91
N GLU A 95 8.05 15.45 7.27
CA GLU A 95 8.34 16.62 6.42
C GLU A 95 9.85 16.89 6.33
N ASN A 96 10.57 16.74 7.45
CA ASN A 96 12.03 16.79 7.49
C ASN A 96 12.59 15.44 7.97
N ASP A 97 13.53 14.88 7.22
CA ASP A 97 14.18 13.62 7.53
C ASP A 97 15.12 13.71 8.75
N GLU A 98 15.63 14.90 9.09
CA GLU A 98 16.52 15.10 10.25
C GLU A 98 15.80 14.84 11.58
N TRP A 99 14.50 15.12 11.65
CA TRP A 99 13.70 14.97 12.87
C TRP A 99 13.38 13.51 13.22
N LYS A 100 13.77 12.54 12.38
CA LYS A 100 13.51 11.12 12.64
C LYS A 100 14.18 10.63 13.91
N GLU A 101 15.34 11.19 14.26
CA GLU A 101 16.10 10.74 15.43
C GLU A 101 15.82 11.60 16.68
N ASP A 102 14.98 12.62 16.57
CA ASP A 102 14.61 13.46 17.70
C ASP A 102 13.83 12.65 18.76
N ASP A 103 14.05 13.00 20.04
CA ASP A 103 13.40 12.38 21.17
C ASP A 103 12.23 13.24 21.67
N THR A 104 11.03 12.67 21.64
CA THR A 104 9.82 13.31 22.14
C THR A 104 9.65 13.03 23.63
N PRO A 105 9.40 14.05 24.48
CA PRO A 105 9.12 13.81 25.89
C PRO A 105 7.80 13.06 26.07
N GLU A 106 7.75 12.13 27.02
CA GLU A 106 6.53 11.37 27.35
C GLU A 106 5.74 12.03 28.49
N ILE A 107 6.45 12.41 29.56
CA ILE A 107 5.85 12.96 30.79
C ILE A 107 6.54 14.29 31.10
N MET A 108 5.74 15.31 31.38
CA MET A 108 6.20 16.64 31.79
C MET A 108 5.30 17.14 32.93
N ASP A 109 5.90 17.55 34.06
CA ASP A 109 5.19 18.05 35.25
C ASP A 109 4.05 17.14 35.78
N GLY A 110 4.19 15.83 35.63
CA GLY A 110 3.18 14.84 36.06
C GLY A 110 2.00 14.69 35.09
N HIS A 111 2.08 15.28 33.91
CA HIS A 111 1.09 15.15 32.84
C HIS A 111 1.72 14.49 31.61
N ASN A 112 0.88 13.82 30.79
CA ASN A 112 1.32 13.24 29.53
C ASN A 112 1.44 14.34 28.48
N PHE A 113 2.58 14.40 27.80
CA PHE A 113 2.81 15.37 26.74
C PHE A 113 1.84 15.20 25.56
N SER A 114 1.47 13.96 25.23
CA SER A 114 0.61 13.62 24.08
C SER A 114 -0.81 14.18 24.21
N ASP A 115 -1.27 14.44 25.44
CA ASP A 115 -2.61 14.96 25.71
C ASP A 115 -2.75 16.44 25.27
N PHE A 116 -1.63 17.13 25.03
CA PHE A 116 -1.59 18.54 24.65
C PHE A 116 -1.17 18.78 23.19
N ILE A 117 -1.07 17.73 22.37
CA ILE A 117 -0.71 17.85 20.94
C ILE A 117 -1.98 18.09 20.12
N ASP A 118 -2.20 19.34 19.70
CA ASP A 118 -3.33 19.73 18.85
C ASP A 118 -2.86 20.75 17.78
N PRO A 119 -3.28 20.64 16.50
CA PRO A 119 -2.96 21.63 15.47
C PRO A 119 -3.42 23.06 15.83
N ASP A 120 -4.50 23.20 16.60
CA ASP A 120 -5.12 24.50 16.92
C ASP A 120 -4.77 24.99 18.35
N ILE A 121 -3.80 24.36 19.02
CA ILE A 121 -3.45 24.64 20.43
C ILE A 121 -3.16 26.12 20.71
N LEU A 122 -2.53 26.82 19.78
CA LEU A 122 -2.19 28.24 19.91
C LEU A 122 -3.44 29.14 19.96
N GLN A 123 -4.48 28.79 19.20
CA GLN A 123 -5.73 29.55 19.22
C GLN A 123 -6.46 29.36 20.55
N ILE A 124 -6.50 28.13 21.03
CA ILE A 124 -7.10 27.78 22.33
C ILE A 124 -6.37 28.53 23.45
N LEU A 125 -5.04 28.60 23.40
CA LEU A 125 -4.23 29.36 24.35
C LEU A 125 -4.54 30.86 24.31
N GLU A 126 -4.64 31.45 23.12
CA GLU A 126 -4.96 32.88 22.98
C GLU A 126 -6.33 33.24 23.58
N ASP A 127 -7.34 32.38 23.38
CA ASP A 127 -8.68 32.60 23.92
C ASP A 127 -8.72 32.44 25.45
N LEU A 128 -7.95 31.48 25.99
CA LEU A 128 -7.77 31.30 27.43
C LEU A 128 -7.09 32.51 28.08
N GLU A 129 -6.01 33.03 27.48
CA GLU A 129 -5.31 34.22 27.98
C GLU A 129 -6.22 35.46 28.01
N LYS A 130 -7.10 35.63 27.02
CA LYS A 130 -8.11 36.71 27.00
C LYS A 130 -9.11 36.55 28.14
N GLU A 131 -9.61 35.34 28.38
CA GLU A 131 -10.54 35.07 29.49
C GLU A 131 -9.87 35.36 30.85
N GLU A 132 -8.63 34.89 31.06
CA GLU A 132 -7.88 35.16 32.28
C GLU A 132 -7.60 36.67 32.47
N GLY A 133 -7.26 37.38 31.40
CA GLY A 133 -7.06 38.83 31.43
C GLY A 133 -8.32 39.60 31.87
N LEU A 134 -9.49 39.21 31.37
CA LEU A 134 -10.78 39.76 31.82
C LEU A 134 -11.04 39.45 33.30
N ARG A 135 -10.68 38.25 33.77
CA ARG A 135 -10.87 37.82 35.15
C ARG A 135 -9.98 38.56 36.14
N MET A 136 -8.74 38.88 35.77
CA MET A 136 -7.81 39.62 36.64
C MET A 136 -8.07 41.13 36.66
N ALA A 137 -8.67 41.68 35.59
CA ALA A 137 -9.01 43.10 35.51
C ALA A 137 -10.32 43.46 36.26
N ALA A 138 -11.14 42.46 36.60
CA ALA A 138 -12.36 42.59 37.38
C ALA A 138 -12.09 42.54 38.89
#